data_AF-A0A1M4PME2-F1
#
_entry.id   AF-A0A1M4PME2-F1
#
_cell.length_a   1.000
_cell.length_b   1.000
_cell.length_c   1.000
_cell.angle_alpha   90.00
_cell.angle_beta   90.00
_cell.angle_gamma   90.00
#
_symmetry.space_group_name_H-M   'P 1'
#
loop_
_entity.id
_entity.type
_entity.pdbx_description
1 polymer ?
#
loop_
_entity_poly.entity_id
_entity_poly.type
_entity_poly.pdbx_seq_one_letter_code
_entity_poly.pdbx_strand_id
1 'polypeptide(L)'
;MNRGLYINATSLATNQKKLEVLTNNLANVNTTGFKKDMSLTETFPEKLLSKINGQKPRTRLRGENQIDYETDGQVHRASTNNGFFVIETPMGNSYVKDIRFIVDDEGYFRTFYQDGREDYKTDYENFITDGQGNRLQGEAGDIEGLLQGIIYHPPSSRIIGTMNAGLKFQKIVTDFTQGNISETGGTYDLALNGPGFFKIADQEGNIYYTRDGSFVVNEEGALSTLRGETVQGVGGAIYIEGNEVTIGTNGAVIVDGNTVGTLDVVDLENREFLRKIGDNLYQMAGGVEAGEISFEGEVLQGYLENSNVNAIEEMVEMITLLREYEAGQKAIRVQDEMLEKASNEIGRV
;
A
#
# COMPACT_ATOMS: atom_id res chain seq x y z
N MET A 1 -11.76 11.31 -32.03
CA MET A 1 -11.88 12.64 -31.41
C MET A 1 -12.07 12.63 -29.88
N ASN A 2 -11.94 11.50 -29.16
CA ASN A 2 -12.36 11.44 -27.74
C ASN A 2 -11.20 11.32 -26.72
N ARG A 3 -9.99 10.93 -27.14
CA ARG A 3 -8.89 10.59 -26.22
C ARG A 3 -8.27 11.79 -25.50
N GLY A 4 -8.16 12.95 -26.16
CA GLY A 4 -7.66 14.17 -25.53
C GLY A 4 -8.58 14.68 -24.40
N LEU A 5 -9.89 14.60 -24.62
CA LEU A 5 -10.90 14.88 -23.60
C LEU A 5 -10.81 13.91 -22.43
N TYR A 6 -10.67 12.60 -22.69
CA TYR A 6 -10.49 11.60 -21.63
C TYR A 6 -9.24 11.83 -20.79
N ILE A 7 -8.09 12.10 -21.43
CA ILE A 7 -6.85 12.39 -20.70
C ILE A 7 -7.03 13.62 -19.82
N ASN A 8 -7.55 14.72 -20.36
CA ASN A 8 -7.82 15.94 -19.58
C ASN A 8 -8.81 15.68 -18.44
N ALA A 9 -9.90 14.95 -18.69
CA ALA A 9 -10.90 14.62 -17.67
C ALA A 9 -10.30 13.77 -16.54
N THR A 10 -9.50 12.75 -16.85
CA THR A 10 -8.83 11.92 -15.85
C THR A 10 -7.80 12.71 -15.04
N SER A 11 -7.04 13.62 -15.68
CA SER A 11 -6.12 14.52 -14.99
C SER A 11 -6.85 15.50 -14.07
N LEU A 12 -7.95 16.10 -14.52
CA LEU A 12 -8.75 17.01 -13.68
C LEU A 12 -9.34 16.29 -12.47
N ALA A 13 -9.91 15.09 -12.66
CA ALA A 13 -10.43 14.28 -11.55
C ALA A 13 -9.32 13.90 -10.56
N THR A 14 -8.12 13.56 -11.06
CA THR A 14 -6.96 13.25 -10.23
C THR A 14 -6.45 14.49 -9.47
N ASN A 15 -6.39 15.64 -10.13
CA ASN A 15 -5.99 16.90 -9.52
C ASN A 15 -6.99 17.35 -8.46
N GLN A 16 -8.29 17.13 -8.67
CA GLN A 16 -9.30 17.36 -7.63
C GLN A 16 -9.05 16.49 -6.39
N LYS A 17 -8.72 15.20 -6.55
CA LYS A 17 -8.37 14.33 -5.42
C LYS A 17 -7.08 14.75 -4.71
N LYS A 18 -6.07 15.18 -5.45
CA LYS A 18 -4.87 15.76 -4.86
C LYS A 18 -5.18 17.03 -4.06
N LEU A 19 -6.05 17.91 -4.56
CA LEU A 19 -6.48 19.11 -3.84
C LEU A 19 -7.19 18.76 -2.54
N GLU A 20 -8.06 17.75 -2.54
CA GLU A 20 -8.73 17.27 -1.32
C GLU A 20 -7.70 16.81 -0.27
N VAL A 21 -6.67 16.06 -0.67
CA VAL A 21 -5.59 15.60 0.22
C VAL A 21 -4.78 16.76 0.79
N LEU A 22 -4.32 17.69 -0.07
CA LEU A 22 -3.56 18.88 0.38
C LEU A 22 -4.40 19.76 1.31
N THR A 23 -5.69 19.91 1.03
CA THR A 23 -6.61 20.68 1.89
C THR A 23 -6.74 20.02 3.26
N ASN A 24 -6.87 18.70 3.30
CA ASN A 24 -6.94 17.95 4.55
C ASN A 24 -5.63 18.06 5.34
N ASN A 25 -4.47 17.97 4.68
CA ASN A 25 -3.18 18.16 5.34
C ASN A 25 -3.06 19.57 5.93
N LEU A 26 -3.38 20.60 5.15
CA LEU A 26 -3.30 21.99 5.58
C LEU A 26 -4.24 22.30 6.76
N ALA A 27 -5.45 21.73 6.76
CA ALA A 27 -6.40 21.88 7.86
C ALA A 27 -5.88 21.29 9.18
N ASN A 28 -5.05 20.25 9.11
CA ASN A 28 -4.52 19.53 10.26
C ASN A 28 -3.05 19.86 10.57
N VAL A 29 -2.55 21.01 10.11
CA VAL A 29 -1.16 21.41 10.37
C VAL A 29 -0.86 21.69 11.85
N ASN A 30 -1.86 22.13 12.62
CA ASN A 30 -1.72 22.39 14.05
C ASN A 30 -2.26 21.24 14.92
N THR A 31 -2.64 20.12 14.31
CA THR A 31 -3.15 18.97 15.04
C THR A 31 -1.98 18.13 15.56
N THR A 32 -1.94 17.93 16.89
CA THR A 32 -0.98 17.04 17.56
C THR A 32 -1.05 15.63 16.99
N GLY A 33 0.10 14.98 16.79
CA GLY A 33 0.19 13.59 16.32
C GLY A 33 -0.28 13.35 14.89
N PHE A 34 -0.70 14.38 14.14
CA PHE A 34 -1.19 14.20 12.77
C PHE A 34 -0.08 13.81 11.81
N LYS A 35 -0.38 12.83 10.96
CA LYS A 35 0.50 12.36 9.88
C LYS A 35 -0.08 12.73 8.53
N LYS A 36 0.68 13.45 7.71
CA LYS A 36 0.25 13.91 6.41
C LYS A 36 -0.10 12.75 5.49
N ASP A 37 -1.10 12.96 4.66
CA ASP A 37 -1.50 12.02 3.63
C ASP A 37 -0.89 12.42 2.29
N MET A 38 -0.41 11.44 1.54
CA MET A 38 0.19 11.59 0.22
C MET A 38 -0.67 10.87 -0.82
N SER A 39 -0.91 11.53 -1.95
CA SER A 39 -1.62 10.97 -3.08
C SER A 39 -0.65 10.25 -4.02
N LEU A 40 -0.78 8.93 -4.16
CA LEU A 40 -0.08 8.17 -5.21
C LEU A 40 -0.91 8.13 -6.49
N THR A 41 -0.29 8.59 -7.58
CA THR A 41 -0.86 8.52 -8.93
C THR A 41 -0.05 7.61 -9.80
N GLU A 42 -0.73 6.75 -10.55
CA GLU A 42 -0.11 5.91 -11.56
C GLU A 42 -0.53 6.38 -12.95
N THR A 43 0.39 6.25 -13.91
CA THR A 43 0.02 6.33 -15.32
C THR A 43 -0.72 5.06 -15.70
N PHE A 44 -1.77 5.16 -16.52
CA PHE A 44 -2.46 3.96 -17.00
C PHE A 44 -1.44 3.03 -17.69
N PRO A 45 -1.33 1.74 -17.28
CA PRO A 45 -0.43 0.82 -17.96
C PRO A 45 -0.81 0.69 -19.43
N GLU A 46 0.14 0.94 -20.33
CA GLU A 46 -0.03 0.85 -21.79
C GLU A 46 -0.59 -0.51 -22.25
N LYS A 47 -0.40 -1.56 -21.43
CA LYS A 47 -0.95 -2.91 -21.65
C LYS A 47 -2.46 -2.94 -21.87
N LEU A 48 -3.24 -1.99 -21.31
CA LEU A 48 -4.69 -1.95 -21.53
C LEU A 48 -5.08 -1.32 -22.88
N LEU A 49 -4.28 -0.39 -23.43
CA LEU A 49 -4.47 0.17 -24.77
C LEU A 49 -4.24 -0.88 -25.87
N SER A 50 -3.31 -1.81 -25.64
CA SER A 50 -3.05 -2.95 -26.53
C SER A 50 -4.29 -3.84 -26.75
N LYS A 51 -5.18 -3.94 -25.74
CA LYS A 51 -6.41 -4.75 -25.85
C LYS A 51 -7.51 -4.12 -26.69
N ILE A 52 -7.45 -2.82 -27.01
CA ILE A 52 -8.52 -2.16 -27.77
C ILE A 52 -8.26 -2.18 -29.29
N ASN A 53 -7.02 -2.30 -29.76
CA ASN A 53 -6.71 -2.27 -31.21
C ASN A 53 -5.48 -3.10 -31.66
N GLY A 54 -4.93 -3.99 -30.84
CA GLY A 54 -3.75 -4.78 -31.21
C GLY A 54 -4.10 -6.18 -31.69
N GLN A 55 -4.03 -6.45 -33.00
CA GLN A 55 -3.67 -7.81 -33.44
C GLN A 55 -2.32 -8.13 -32.77
N LYS A 56 -2.25 -9.26 -32.06
CA LYS A 56 -1.00 -9.76 -31.46
C LYS A 56 0.09 -9.69 -32.56
N PRO A 57 1.15 -8.87 -32.43
CA PRO A 57 2.24 -8.95 -33.38
C PRO A 57 2.81 -10.37 -33.28
N ARG A 58 2.75 -11.11 -34.39
CA ARG A 58 3.42 -12.41 -34.52
C ARG A 58 4.91 -12.17 -34.53
N THR A 59 5.51 -11.98 -33.37
CA THR A 59 6.96 -11.98 -33.26
C THR A 59 7.42 -13.44 -33.30
N ARG A 60 8.01 -13.87 -34.43
CA ARG A 60 8.89 -15.04 -34.41
C ARG A 60 10.13 -14.62 -33.63
N LEU A 61 10.20 -14.95 -32.34
CA LEU A 61 11.46 -14.86 -31.62
C LEU A 61 12.35 -15.96 -32.18
N ARG A 62 13.39 -15.54 -32.91
CA ARG A 62 14.48 -16.40 -33.35
C ARG A 62 15.46 -16.45 -32.16
N GLY A 63 15.46 -17.59 -31.49
CA GLY A 63 16.40 -17.94 -30.42
C GLY A 63 15.90 -19.25 -29.84
N GLU A 64 16.69 -20.31 -29.93
CA GLU A 64 16.42 -21.53 -29.17
C GLU A 64 16.43 -21.12 -27.70
N ASN A 65 15.27 -21.23 -27.05
CA ASN A 65 15.14 -20.91 -25.64
C ASN A 65 15.95 -21.95 -24.85
N GLN A 66 17.05 -21.51 -24.26
CA GLN A 66 17.78 -22.30 -23.30
C GLN A 66 17.06 -22.15 -21.95
N ILE A 67 16.20 -23.11 -21.62
CA ILE A 67 15.75 -23.29 -20.23
C ILE A 67 16.84 -24.06 -19.50
N ASP A 68 17.10 -23.69 -18.25
CA ASP A 68 17.91 -24.54 -17.38
C ASP A 68 16.92 -25.47 -16.66
N TYR A 69 16.99 -26.76 -17.00
CA TYR A 69 16.10 -27.78 -16.47
C TYR A 69 16.88 -28.80 -15.65
N GLU A 70 16.44 -29.00 -14.42
CA GLU A 70 17.01 -29.95 -13.47
C GLU A 70 15.88 -30.83 -12.92
N THR A 71 16.15 -32.12 -12.77
CA THR A 71 15.21 -33.06 -12.15
C THR A 71 15.88 -33.71 -10.94
N ASP A 72 15.21 -33.65 -9.80
CA ASP A 72 15.62 -34.30 -8.55
C ASP A 72 14.49 -35.20 -8.05
N GLY A 73 14.59 -36.49 -8.36
CA GLY A 73 13.55 -37.48 -8.05
C GLY A 73 12.23 -37.19 -8.75
N GLN A 74 11.18 -36.87 -7.97
CA GLN A 74 9.84 -36.50 -8.46
C GLN A 74 9.70 -35.00 -8.74
N VAL A 75 10.69 -34.19 -8.34
CA VAL A 75 10.65 -32.73 -8.44
C VAL A 75 11.35 -32.28 -9.71
N HIS A 76 10.63 -31.52 -10.51
CA HIS A 76 11.13 -30.87 -11.71
C HIS A 76 11.33 -29.38 -11.43
N ARG A 77 12.54 -28.89 -11.71
CA ARG A 77 12.88 -27.47 -11.64
C ARG A 77 13.21 -26.97 -13.04
N ALA A 78 12.55 -25.89 -13.44
CA ALA A 78 12.88 -25.22 -14.69
C ALA A 78 13.04 -23.72 -14.44
N SER A 79 14.10 -23.14 -15.02
CA SER A 79 14.30 -21.71 -15.04
C SER A 79 14.43 -21.20 -16.47
N THR A 80 14.04 -19.95 -16.70
CA THR A 80 14.24 -19.27 -17.97
C THR A 80 14.90 -17.91 -17.79
N ASN A 81 15.94 -17.66 -18.57
CA ASN A 81 16.61 -16.36 -18.63
C ASN A 81 15.79 -15.33 -19.43
N ASN A 82 14.96 -15.79 -20.38
CA ASN A 82 14.22 -14.93 -21.30
C ASN A 82 12.76 -15.39 -21.42
N GLY A 83 11.83 -14.59 -20.87
CA GLY A 83 10.40 -14.90 -20.80
C GLY A 83 9.94 -15.38 -19.42
N PHE A 84 8.74 -15.97 -19.34
CA PHE A 84 8.11 -16.45 -18.11
C PHE A 84 7.32 -17.73 -18.36
N PHE A 85 7.30 -18.64 -17.39
CA PHE A 85 6.31 -19.70 -17.28
C PHE A 85 4.98 -19.14 -16.75
N VAL A 86 3.86 -19.71 -17.18
CA VAL A 86 2.53 -19.27 -16.78
C VAL A 86 1.87 -20.33 -15.92
N ILE A 87 1.51 -19.96 -14.69
CA ILE A 87 0.83 -20.82 -13.73
C ILE A 87 -0.59 -20.31 -13.55
N GLU A 88 -1.59 -21.13 -13.82
CA GLU A 88 -2.97 -20.89 -13.44
C GLU A 88 -3.11 -21.16 -11.94
N THR A 89 -3.54 -20.16 -11.18
CA THR A 89 -3.85 -20.26 -9.74
C THR A 89 -5.32 -19.92 -9.51
N PRO A 90 -5.92 -20.23 -8.35
CA PRO A 90 -7.30 -19.83 -8.04
C PRO A 90 -7.58 -18.31 -8.14
N MET A 91 -6.53 -17.49 -8.02
CA MET A 91 -6.57 -16.03 -8.12
C MET A 91 -6.29 -15.50 -9.54
N GLY A 92 -6.05 -16.37 -10.52
CA GLY A 92 -5.72 -16.05 -11.91
C GLY A 92 -4.31 -16.49 -12.32
N ASN A 93 -3.81 -15.95 -13.44
CA ASN A 93 -2.53 -16.37 -14.03
C ASN A 93 -1.33 -15.66 -13.40
N SER A 94 -0.38 -16.44 -12.89
CA SER A 94 0.92 -16.00 -12.39
C SER A 94 2.01 -16.21 -13.43
N TYR A 95 2.97 -15.28 -13.51
CA TYR A 95 4.08 -15.31 -14.45
C TYR A 95 5.39 -15.39 -13.68
N VAL A 96 6.14 -16.49 -13.83
CA VAL A 96 7.33 -16.76 -13.03
C VAL A 96 8.50 -17.23 -13.90
N LYS A 97 9.72 -16.89 -13.50
CA LYS A 97 10.93 -17.30 -14.23
C LYS A 97 11.48 -18.65 -13.79
N ASP A 98 11.19 -19.01 -12.54
CA ASP A 98 11.61 -20.25 -11.91
C ASP A 98 10.36 -21.00 -11.45
N ILE A 99 10.24 -22.26 -11.87
CA ILE A 99 9.17 -23.16 -11.45
C ILE A 99 9.75 -24.40 -10.79
N ARG A 100 9.09 -24.85 -9.73
CA ARG A 100 9.27 -26.16 -9.12
C ARG A 100 7.93 -26.85 -9.12
N PHE A 101 7.85 -28.02 -9.73
CA PHE A 101 6.60 -28.74 -9.90
C PHE A 101 6.82 -30.24 -9.87
N ILE A 102 5.74 -30.97 -9.62
CA ILE A 102 5.68 -32.42 -9.81
C ILE A 102 4.64 -32.72 -10.88
N VAL A 103 4.72 -33.92 -11.45
CA VAL A 103 3.65 -34.48 -12.29
C VAL A 103 2.70 -35.22 -11.37
N ASP A 104 1.42 -34.83 -11.34
CA ASP A 104 0.42 -35.50 -10.53
C ASP A 104 -0.03 -36.85 -11.15
N ASP A 105 -0.88 -37.59 -10.42
CA ASP A 105 -1.37 -38.90 -10.86
C ASP A 105 -2.19 -38.84 -12.17
N GLU A 106 -2.70 -37.67 -12.53
CA GLU A 106 -3.45 -37.40 -13.76
C GLU A 106 -2.53 -36.91 -14.90
N GLY A 107 -1.23 -36.76 -14.65
CA GLY A 107 -0.21 -36.34 -15.62
C GLY A 107 -0.07 -34.82 -15.76
N TYR A 108 -0.75 -34.01 -14.93
CA TYR A 108 -0.67 -32.56 -14.96
C TYR A 108 0.53 -32.01 -14.20
N PHE A 109 1.07 -30.90 -14.71
CA PHE A 109 2.23 -30.24 -14.09
C PHE A 109 1.74 -29.27 -13.01
N ARG A 110 2.01 -29.58 -11.74
CA ARG A 110 1.49 -28.81 -10.58
C ARG A 110 2.58 -28.36 -9.63
N THR A 111 2.48 -27.13 -9.13
CA THR A 111 3.33 -26.70 -8.03
C THR A 111 2.93 -27.43 -6.74
N PHE A 112 3.90 -27.69 -5.88
CA PHE A 112 3.71 -28.47 -4.66
C PHE A 112 4.21 -27.72 -3.42
N TYR A 113 3.79 -28.20 -2.26
CA TYR A 113 4.35 -27.82 -0.95
C TYR A 113 4.67 -29.08 -0.13
N GLN A 114 5.52 -28.95 0.89
CA GLN A 114 5.87 -30.02 1.82
C GLN A 114 5.25 -29.75 3.19
N ASP A 115 4.50 -30.72 3.72
CA ASP A 115 3.81 -30.61 5.02
C ASP A 115 4.61 -31.24 6.17
N GLY A 116 5.91 -30.92 6.25
CA GLY A 116 6.80 -31.32 7.35
C GLY A 116 7.05 -32.84 7.53
N ARG A 117 6.48 -33.71 6.70
CA ARG A 117 6.62 -35.19 6.73
C ARG A 117 7.11 -35.77 5.38
N GLU A 118 7.98 -35.03 4.68
CA GLU A 118 8.62 -35.38 3.40
C GLU A 118 7.70 -35.66 2.19
N ASP A 119 6.39 -35.81 2.37
CA ASP A 119 5.44 -35.98 1.26
C ASP A 119 5.14 -34.65 0.53
N TYR A 120 5.18 -34.69 -0.80
CA TYR A 120 4.79 -33.58 -1.66
C TYR A 120 3.27 -33.53 -1.85
N LYS A 121 2.66 -32.39 -1.53
CA LYS A 121 1.22 -32.14 -1.70
C LYS A 121 0.96 -31.13 -2.81
N THR A 122 -0.02 -31.42 -3.67
CA THR A 122 -0.43 -30.59 -4.81
C THR A 122 -1.86 -30.08 -4.69
N ASP A 123 -2.48 -30.16 -3.52
CA ASP A 123 -3.93 -29.95 -3.32
C ASP A 123 -4.46 -28.57 -3.78
N TYR A 124 -3.59 -27.58 -3.96
CA TYR A 124 -3.94 -26.28 -4.54
C TYR A 124 -4.07 -26.36 -6.08
N GLU A 125 -5.06 -25.66 -6.67
CA GLU A 125 -5.30 -25.61 -8.12
C GLU A 125 -4.23 -24.77 -8.87
N ASN A 126 -2.96 -25.13 -8.73
CA ASN A 126 -1.84 -24.45 -9.33
C ASN A 126 -1.28 -25.26 -10.52
N PHE A 127 -1.78 -24.98 -11.72
CA PHE A 127 -1.41 -25.71 -12.94
C PHE A 127 -0.43 -24.91 -13.79
N ILE A 128 0.61 -25.55 -14.30
CA ILE A 128 1.44 -24.94 -15.33
C ILE A 128 0.68 -25.01 -16.66
N THR A 129 0.67 -23.91 -17.41
CA THR A 129 -0.11 -23.76 -18.65
C THR A 129 0.78 -23.39 -19.83
N ASP A 130 0.25 -23.59 -21.04
CA ASP A 130 0.86 -23.18 -22.32
C ASP A 130 0.83 -21.65 -22.57
N GLY A 131 0.36 -20.85 -21.61
CA GLY A 131 0.16 -19.42 -21.73
C GLY A 131 -1.04 -18.99 -22.59
N GLN A 132 -1.77 -19.95 -23.18
CA GLN A 132 -3.05 -19.75 -23.88
C GLN A 132 -4.25 -20.21 -23.06
N GLY A 133 -3.99 -20.79 -21.88
CA GLY A 133 -5.00 -21.24 -20.92
C GLY A 133 -5.22 -22.75 -20.93
N ASN A 134 -4.43 -23.52 -21.69
CA ASN A 134 -4.47 -24.97 -21.62
C ASN A 134 -3.48 -25.46 -20.57
N ARG A 135 -3.94 -26.30 -19.64
CA ARG A 135 -3.10 -26.95 -18.62
C ARG A 135 -2.18 -27.96 -19.28
N LEU A 136 -0.92 -27.98 -18.86
CA LEU A 136 0.06 -28.89 -19.42
C LEU A 136 -0.06 -30.27 -18.80
N GLN A 137 -0.02 -31.26 -19.69
CA GLN A 137 -0.01 -32.67 -19.36
C GLN A 137 1.13 -33.33 -20.12
N GLY A 138 1.89 -34.21 -19.48
CA GLY A 138 3.02 -34.88 -20.13
C GLY A 138 3.50 -36.12 -19.39
N GLU A 139 3.98 -37.10 -20.15
CA GLU A 139 4.71 -38.25 -19.62
C GLU A 139 6.20 -37.90 -19.46
N ALA A 140 6.87 -38.53 -18.49
CA ALA A 140 8.18 -38.18 -17.91
C ALA A 140 9.39 -38.05 -18.88
N GLY A 141 9.21 -38.20 -20.19
CA GLY A 141 10.28 -38.21 -21.19
C GLY A 141 10.55 -36.91 -21.94
N ASP A 142 9.57 -35.99 -22.07
CA ASP A 142 9.74 -34.76 -22.89
C ASP A 142 9.24 -33.49 -22.16
N ILE A 143 9.43 -33.46 -20.83
CA ILE A 143 9.03 -32.31 -20.01
C ILE A 143 9.86 -31.08 -20.41
N GLU A 144 11.17 -31.24 -20.64
CA GLU A 144 12.04 -30.14 -21.03
C GLU A 144 11.62 -29.52 -22.38
N GLY A 145 11.35 -30.34 -23.40
CA GLY A 145 10.92 -29.86 -24.72
C GLY A 145 9.57 -29.16 -24.68
N LEU A 146 8.62 -29.69 -23.90
CA LEU A 146 7.33 -29.04 -23.65
C LEU A 146 7.51 -27.67 -22.97
N LEU A 147 8.37 -27.58 -21.96
CA LEU A 147 8.64 -26.34 -21.23
C LEU A 147 9.36 -25.28 -22.08
N GLN A 148 10.21 -25.69 -23.03
CA GLN A 148 10.87 -24.76 -23.95
C GLN A 148 9.86 -24.06 -24.88
N GLY A 149 8.82 -24.76 -25.32
CA GLY A 149 7.83 -24.28 -26.30
C GLY A 149 6.76 -23.32 -25.74
N ILE A 150 6.59 -23.28 -24.43
CA ILE A 150 5.48 -22.56 -23.75
C ILE A 150 5.90 -21.24 -23.11
N ILE A 151 7.17 -20.85 -23.26
CA ILE A 151 7.68 -19.65 -22.59
C ILE A 151 6.92 -18.43 -23.09
N TYR A 152 6.18 -17.82 -22.16
CA TYR A 152 5.48 -16.58 -22.42
C TYR A 152 6.49 -15.44 -22.45
N HIS A 153 6.65 -14.86 -23.64
CA HIS A 153 7.37 -13.62 -23.79
C HIS A 153 6.34 -12.50 -23.75
N PRO A 154 6.37 -11.60 -22.76
CA PRO A 154 5.58 -10.40 -22.87
C PRO A 154 6.01 -9.72 -24.19
N PRO A 155 5.04 -9.28 -25.02
CA PRO A 155 5.39 -8.57 -26.25
C PRO A 155 6.36 -7.46 -25.87
N SER A 156 7.50 -7.39 -26.58
CA SER A 156 8.52 -6.39 -26.28
C SER A 156 7.85 -5.02 -26.29
N SER A 157 7.79 -4.38 -25.12
CA SER A 157 7.32 -3.01 -25.01
C SER A 157 8.42 -2.06 -25.49
N ARG A 158 8.89 -2.28 -26.73
CA ARG A 158 9.60 -1.25 -27.50
C ARG A 158 8.57 -0.46 -28.31
N ILE A 159 7.50 -0.03 -27.66
CA ILE A 159 6.60 0.93 -28.27
C ILE A 159 7.20 2.29 -27.99
N ILE A 160 8.07 2.75 -28.89
CA ILE A 160 8.53 4.14 -28.90
C ILE A 160 7.43 4.95 -29.60
N GLY A 161 6.94 6.00 -28.96
CA GLY A 161 5.89 6.86 -29.52
C GLY A 161 4.46 6.52 -29.08
N THR A 162 4.26 5.72 -28.03
CA THR A 162 2.95 5.61 -27.37
C THR A 162 2.61 6.88 -26.61
N MET A 163 1.38 7.35 -26.79
CA MET A 163 0.82 8.42 -25.97
C MET A 163 0.24 7.83 -24.69
N ASN A 164 0.50 8.49 -23.56
CA ASN A 164 -0.04 8.14 -22.25
C ASN A 164 -1.59 8.14 -22.27
N ALA A 165 -2.24 7.13 -21.67
CA ALA A 165 -3.69 6.96 -21.70
C ALA A 165 -4.46 7.83 -20.67
N GLY A 166 -3.74 8.59 -19.86
CA GLY A 166 -4.26 9.40 -18.76
C GLY A 166 -3.56 9.08 -17.43
N LEU A 167 -4.03 9.75 -16.39
CA LEU A 167 -3.61 9.49 -15.01
C LEU A 167 -4.71 8.78 -14.25
N LYS A 168 -4.34 7.81 -13.42
CA LYS A 168 -5.26 7.17 -12.49
C LYS A 168 -4.79 7.45 -11.07
N PHE A 169 -5.69 7.95 -10.25
CA PHE A 169 -5.52 7.99 -8.80
C PHE A 169 -5.47 6.56 -8.26
N GLN A 170 -4.39 6.19 -7.59
CA GLN A 170 -4.18 4.82 -7.11
C GLN A 170 -4.69 4.67 -5.67
N LYS A 171 -4.04 5.37 -4.73
CA LYS A 171 -4.37 5.31 -3.31
C LYS A 171 -3.81 6.52 -2.55
N ILE A 172 -4.38 6.75 -1.37
CA ILE A 172 -3.83 7.65 -0.35
C ILE A 172 -2.93 6.82 0.57
N VAL A 173 -1.74 7.32 0.86
CA VAL A 173 -0.81 6.70 1.82
C VAL A 173 -0.45 7.74 2.87
N THR A 174 -0.42 7.35 4.13
CA THR A 174 -0.01 8.22 5.23
C THR A 174 1.52 8.19 5.39
N ASP A 175 2.13 9.35 5.51
CA ASP A 175 3.56 9.51 5.79
C ASP A 175 3.80 9.53 7.31
N PHE A 176 4.37 8.44 7.82
CA PHE A 176 4.65 8.24 9.24
C PHE A 176 5.97 8.86 9.72
N THR A 177 6.62 9.71 8.91
CA THR A 177 7.78 10.49 9.37
C THR A 177 7.44 11.32 10.61
N GLN A 178 8.41 11.46 11.51
CA GLN A 178 8.24 12.19 12.76
C GLN A 178 8.06 13.69 12.51
N GLY A 179 7.09 14.29 13.20
CA GLY A 179 6.90 15.74 13.22
C GLY A 179 7.80 16.42 14.26
N ASN A 180 7.67 17.75 14.38
CA ASN A 180 8.45 18.49 15.37
C ASN A 180 7.92 18.25 16.80
N ILE A 181 8.78 17.91 17.74
CA ILE A 181 8.42 17.75 19.14
C ILE A 181 8.48 19.12 19.82
N SER A 182 7.40 19.53 20.48
CA SER A 182 7.32 20.78 21.24
C SER A 182 7.14 20.51 22.72
N GLU A 183 7.81 21.29 23.56
CA GLU A 183 7.62 21.29 25.00
C GLU A 183 6.31 22.00 25.34
N THR A 184 5.45 21.35 26.12
CA THR A 184 4.18 21.90 26.62
C THR A 184 4.19 22.07 28.13
N GLY A 185 5.00 21.27 28.84
CA GLY A 185 5.05 21.24 30.31
C GLY A 185 3.85 20.54 30.96
N GLY A 186 2.96 19.93 30.18
CA GLY A 186 1.81 19.18 30.69
C GLY A 186 2.23 17.84 31.30
N THR A 187 1.69 17.48 32.46
CA THR A 187 2.05 16.23 33.16
C THR A 187 1.69 14.97 32.37
N TYR A 188 0.59 15.01 31.61
CA TYR A 188 0.07 13.90 30.81
C TYR A 188 0.31 14.08 29.31
N ASP A 189 1.11 15.09 28.94
CA ASP A 189 1.53 15.29 27.57
C ASP A 189 2.74 14.40 27.30
N LEU A 190 2.59 13.47 26.36
CA LEU A 190 3.61 12.50 26.02
C LEU A 190 3.99 12.60 24.54
N ALA A 191 5.29 12.56 24.27
CA ALA A 191 5.83 12.43 22.92
C ALA A 191 6.71 11.20 22.82
N LEU A 192 6.69 10.54 21.66
CA LEU A 192 7.57 9.42 21.36
C LEU A 192 8.73 9.92 20.51
N ASN A 193 9.95 9.80 20.99
CA ASN A 193 11.15 10.07 20.19
C ASN A 193 11.56 8.79 19.46
N GLY A 194 11.38 8.74 18.14
CA GLY A 194 11.56 7.52 17.32
C GLY A 194 10.25 6.90 16.82
N PRO A 195 10.31 5.91 15.91
CA PRO A 195 9.14 5.34 15.26
C PRO A 195 8.35 4.40 16.18
N GLY A 196 7.08 4.70 16.45
CA GLY A 196 6.21 3.91 17.33
C GLY A 196 4.83 4.51 17.53
N PHE A 197 3.96 3.82 18.25
CA PHE A 197 2.59 4.25 18.51
C PHE A 197 2.19 3.90 19.94
N PHE A 198 1.35 4.74 20.53
CA PHE A 198 0.64 4.39 21.75
C PHE A 198 -0.52 3.46 21.43
N LYS A 199 -0.68 2.38 22.19
CA LYS A 199 -1.84 1.51 22.11
C LYS A 199 -2.99 2.06 22.95
N ILE A 200 -4.17 2.13 22.34
CA ILE A 200 -5.40 2.62 22.96
C ILE A 200 -6.47 1.54 22.81
N ALA A 201 -7.35 1.41 23.80
CA ALA A 201 -8.53 0.57 23.70
C ALA A 201 -9.81 1.35 23.96
N ASP A 202 -10.86 1.06 23.19
CA ASP A 202 -12.21 1.51 23.51
C ASP A 202 -12.85 0.66 24.62
N GLN A 203 -14.08 1.02 24.99
CA GLN A 203 -14.87 0.29 26.00
C GLN A 203 -15.28 -1.12 25.54
N GLU A 204 -15.24 -1.41 24.24
CA GLU A 204 -15.53 -2.72 23.66
C GLU A 204 -14.28 -3.62 23.61
N GLY A 205 -13.10 -3.08 23.91
CA GLY A 205 -11.82 -3.76 23.87
C GLY A 205 -11.16 -3.77 22.50
N ASN A 206 -11.65 -2.99 21.53
CA ASN A 206 -10.99 -2.85 20.24
C ASN A 206 -9.71 -2.03 20.40
N ILE A 207 -8.63 -2.50 19.78
CA ILE A 207 -7.32 -1.87 19.86
C ILE A 207 -7.13 -0.88 18.70
N TYR A 208 -6.63 0.31 19.07
CA TYR A 208 -6.26 1.39 18.18
C TYR A 208 -4.83 1.84 18.48
N TYR A 209 -4.22 2.49 17.50
CA TYR A 209 -2.89 3.05 17.61
C TYR A 209 -2.97 4.56 17.44
N THR A 210 -2.18 5.32 18.18
CA THR A 210 -2.09 6.77 17.99
C THR A 210 -0.66 7.27 18.12
N ARG A 211 -0.41 8.42 17.52
CA ARG A 211 0.80 9.22 17.76
C ARG A 211 0.51 10.47 18.58
N ASP A 212 -0.76 10.76 18.81
CA ASP A 212 -1.21 11.82 19.70
C ASP A 212 -1.00 11.39 21.14
N GLY A 213 -0.24 12.16 21.90
CA GLY A 213 -0.01 11.90 23.32
C GLY A 213 -0.61 12.96 24.23
N SER A 214 -1.64 13.68 23.76
CA SER A 214 -2.45 14.54 24.62
C SER A 214 -3.45 13.71 25.43
N PHE A 215 -3.01 13.22 26.58
CA PHE A 215 -3.83 12.37 27.45
C PHE A 215 -4.41 13.13 28.64
N VAL A 216 -5.50 12.58 29.18
CA VAL A 216 -6.19 13.08 30.37
C VAL A 216 -6.56 11.92 31.29
N VAL A 217 -6.62 12.19 32.58
CA VAL A 217 -7.13 11.23 33.56
C VAL A 217 -8.64 11.38 33.65
N ASN A 218 -9.38 10.29 33.43
CA ASN A 218 -10.84 10.29 33.50
C ASN A 218 -11.34 10.19 34.96
N GLU A 219 -12.67 10.21 35.17
CA GLU A 219 -13.29 10.11 36.50
C GLU A 219 -12.99 8.79 37.24
N GLU A 220 -12.63 7.73 36.49
CA GLU A 220 -12.25 6.41 37.02
C GLU A 220 -10.76 6.34 37.37
N GLY A 221 -10.00 7.43 37.19
CA GLY A 221 -8.57 7.48 37.41
C GLY A 221 -7.74 6.85 36.29
N ALA A 222 -8.34 6.40 35.19
CA ALA A 222 -7.62 5.82 34.07
C ALA A 222 -7.01 6.91 33.17
N LEU A 223 -5.79 6.67 32.68
CA LEU A 223 -5.19 7.46 31.62
C LEU A 223 -5.94 7.19 30.31
N SER A 224 -6.48 8.25 29.72
CA SER A 224 -7.38 8.16 28.57
C SER A 224 -7.16 9.31 27.60
N THR A 225 -7.71 9.20 26.40
CA THR A 225 -7.85 10.31 25.46
C THR A 225 -8.97 11.27 25.93
N LEU A 226 -9.10 12.42 25.28
CA LEU A 226 -10.23 13.33 25.50
C LEU A 226 -11.61 12.69 25.22
N ARG A 227 -11.67 11.65 24.39
CA ARG A 227 -12.92 10.95 24.01
C ARG A 227 -13.23 9.76 24.93
N GLY A 228 -12.33 9.42 25.84
CA GLY A 228 -12.53 8.38 26.85
C GLY A 228 -12.03 6.99 26.46
N GLU A 229 -11.30 6.84 25.36
CA GLU A 229 -10.56 5.61 25.09
C GLU A 229 -9.35 5.51 26.02
N THR A 230 -9.10 4.33 26.57
CA THR A 230 -8.07 4.13 27.61
C THR A 230 -6.71 3.81 27.01
N VAL A 231 -5.65 4.41 27.56
CA VAL A 231 -4.28 4.11 27.17
C VAL A 231 -3.88 2.77 27.77
N GLN A 232 -3.38 1.88 26.92
CA GLN A 232 -2.98 0.53 27.32
C GLN A 232 -1.53 0.52 27.79
N GLY A 233 -1.30 -0.18 28.89
CA GLY A 233 0.01 -0.64 29.35
C GLY A 233 0.23 -2.11 29.06
N VAL A 234 1.45 -2.60 29.26
CA VAL A 234 1.83 -4.02 29.05
C VAL A 234 0.95 -4.99 29.87
N GLY A 235 0.39 -4.51 31.00
CA GLY A 235 -0.51 -5.27 31.88
C GLY A 235 -1.99 -4.88 31.81
N GLY A 236 -2.42 -4.06 30.84
CA GLY A 236 -3.77 -3.51 30.73
C GLY A 236 -3.83 -1.99 30.94
N ALA A 237 -5.04 -1.44 31.07
CA ALA A 237 -5.25 0.00 31.25
C ALA A 237 -4.50 0.56 32.49
N ILE A 238 -3.95 1.76 32.35
CA ILE A 238 -3.16 2.41 33.40
C ILE A 238 -4.04 3.31 34.26
N TYR A 239 -4.05 3.08 35.57
CA TYR A 239 -4.81 3.85 36.55
C TYR A 239 -3.89 4.70 37.42
N ILE A 240 -4.10 6.01 37.43
CA ILE A 240 -3.29 6.98 38.14
C ILE A 240 -4.06 7.43 39.38
N GLU A 241 -3.69 6.88 40.53
CA GLU A 241 -4.22 7.24 41.84
C GLU A 241 -3.12 7.93 42.67
N GLY A 242 -2.96 9.24 42.52
CA GLY A 242 -1.97 10.02 43.27
C GLY A 242 -1.79 11.44 42.78
N ASN A 243 -0.89 12.19 43.40
CA ASN A 243 -0.68 13.62 43.10
C ASN A 243 0.57 13.90 42.27
N GLU A 244 1.64 13.12 42.45
CA GLU A 244 2.90 13.29 41.72
C GLU A 244 3.08 12.16 40.70
N VAL A 245 3.00 12.50 39.40
CA VAL A 245 3.10 11.53 38.30
C VAL A 245 4.36 11.82 37.49
N THR A 246 5.27 10.86 37.47
CA THR A 246 6.48 10.90 36.64
C THR A 246 6.46 9.73 35.67
N ILE A 247 6.71 10.00 34.39
CA ILE A 247 6.80 8.97 33.36
C ILE A 247 8.26 8.86 32.92
N GLY A 248 8.85 7.67 33.13
CA GLY A 248 10.22 7.39 32.74
C GLY A 248 10.40 7.31 31.22
N THR A 249 11.64 7.41 30.76
CA THR A 249 11.99 7.34 29.32
C THR A 249 11.65 5.98 28.68
N ASN A 250 11.57 4.94 29.49
CA ASN A 250 11.14 3.59 29.11
C ASN A 250 9.60 3.42 29.13
N GLY A 251 8.84 4.48 29.36
CA GLY A 251 7.38 4.45 29.45
C GLY A 251 6.84 3.95 30.79
N ALA A 252 7.69 3.75 31.81
CA ALA A 252 7.23 3.38 33.14
C ALA A 252 6.52 4.56 33.83
N VAL A 253 5.25 4.36 34.21
CA VAL A 253 4.42 5.33 34.92
C VAL A 253 4.62 5.14 36.42
N ILE A 254 5.16 6.16 37.07
CA ILE A 254 5.46 6.20 38.50
C ILE A 254 4.56 7.24 39.15
N VAL A 255 3.79 6.81 40.16
CA VAL A 255 2.88 7.66 40.92
C VAL A 255 3.30 7.65 42.39
N ASP A 256 3.58 8.83 42.95
CA ASP A 256 4.03 9.02 44.33
C ASP A 256 5.21 8.09 44.73
N GLY A 257 6.10 7.80 43.77
CA GLY A 257 7.28 6.95 43.95
C GLY A 257 7.07 5.44 43.70
N ASN A 258 5.84 4.98 43.42
CA ASN A 258 5.54 3.58 43.10
C ASN A 258 5.26 3.40 41.60
N THR A 259 5.81 2.35 40.98
CA THR A 259 5.50 2.02 39.58
C THR A 259 4.12 1.37 39.47
N VAL A 260 3.22 2.05 38.76
CA VAL A 260 1.84 1.60 38.50
C VAL A 260 1.77 0.68 37.28
N GLY A 261 2.54 0.99 36.24
CA GLY A 261 2.55 0.24 35.00
C GLY A 261 3.55 0.80 34.01
N THR A 262 3.65 0.16 32.84
CA THR A 262 4.48 0.63 31.73
C THR A 262 3.59 0.77 30.51
N LEU A 263 3.67 1.91 29.83
CA LEU A 263 2.95 2.20 28.58
C LEU A 263 3.27 1.13 27.52
N ASP A 264 2.24 0.59 26.87
CA ASP A 264 2.41 -0.34 25.75
C ASP A 264 2.63 0.47 24.47
N VAL A 265 3.89 0.83 24.25
CA VAL A 265 4.34 1.51 23.04
C VAL A 265 4.95 0.48 22.10
N VAL A 266 4.39 0.40 20.89
CA VAL A 266 4.80 -0.58 19.88
C VAL A 266 5.17 0.11 18.58
N ASP A 267 6.14 -0.43 17.86
CA ASP A 267 6.33 -0.12 16.46
C ASP A 267 5.62 -1.16 15.59
N LEU A 268 5.33 -0.82 14.34
CA LEU A 268 4.60 -1.67 13.41
C LEU A 268 5.42 -1.89 12.14
N GLU A 269 5.59 -3.15 11.73
CA GLU A 269 6.22 -3.50 10.44
C GLU A 269 5.31 -3.14 9.27
N ASN A 270 4.03 -3.52 9.39
CA ASN A 270 3.06 -3.51 8.30
C ASN A 270 2.20 -2.22 8.29
N ARG A 271 2.87 -1.06 8.39
CA ARG A 271 2.23 0.28 8.47
C ARG A 271 1.35 0.63 7.27
N GLU A 272 1.56 -0.02 6.13
CA GLU A 272 0.78 0.19 4.91
C GLU A 272 -0.70 -0.23 5.03
N PHE A 273 -1.02 -1.07 6.01
CA PHE A 273 -2.39 -1.51 6.32
C PHE A 273 -3.07 -0.64 7.38
N LEU A 274 -2.37 0.31 8.01
CA LEU A 274 -2.98 1.26 8.93
C LEU A 274 -3.95 2.17 8.17
N ARG A 275 -5.12 2.39 8.78
CA ARG A 275 -6.17 3.28 8.29
C ARG A 275 -6.55 4.25 9.39
N LYS A 276 -6.70 5.52 9.02
CA LYS A 276 -7.25 6.55 9.90
C LYS A 276 -8.74 6.30 10.10
N ILE A 277 -9.18 6.25 11.35
CA ILE A 277 -10.61 6.05 11.69
C ILE A 277 -11.26 7.31 12.30
N GLY A 278 -10.46 8.34 12.58
CA GLY A 278 -10.89 9.59 13.23
C GLY A 278 -10.03 9.89 14.45
N ASP A 279 -10.08 11.12 14.95
CA ASP A 279 -9.44 11.56 16.21
C ASP A 279 -7.97 11.14 16.38
N ASN A 280 -7.21 11.20 15.29
CA ASN A 280 -5.81 10.76 15.21
C ASN A 280 -5.57 9.27 15.55
N LEU A 281 -6.63 8.45 15.61
CA LEU A 281 -6.55 7.01 15.80
C LEU A 281 -6.36 6.29 14.47
N TYR A 282 -5.56 5.23 14.54
CA TYR A 282 -5.28 4.30 13.47
C TYR A 282 -5.76 2.91 13.85
N GLN A 283 -6.33 2.20 12.88
CA GLN A 283 -6.72 0.81 13.01
C GLN A 283 -6.11 0.01 11.85
N MET A 284 -5.77 -1.25 12.10
CA MET A 284 -5.37 -2.16 11.03
C MET A 284 -6.56 -2.46 10.12
N ALA A 285 -6.29 -2.55 8.81
CA ALA A 285 -7.29 -2.97 7.85
C ALA A 285 -7.86 -4.35 8.24
N GLY A 286 -9.18 -4.52 8.08
CA GLY A 286 -9.87 -5.73 8.51
C GLY A 286 -9.26 -7.01 7.93
N GLY A 287 -9.01 -7.99 8.81
CA GLY A 287 -8.40 -9.28 8.45
C GLY A 287 -6.87 -9.28 8.41
N VAL A 288 -6.21 -8.19 8.81
CA VAL A 288 -4.75 -8.10 8.92
C VAL A 288 -4.38 -7.91 10.39
N GLU A 289 -3.55 -8.79 10.93
CA GLU A 289 -3.00 -8.65 12.28
C GLU A 289 -1.89 -7.59 12.32
N ALA A 290 -1.72 -6.96 13.48
CA ALA A 290 -0.65 -5.99 13.69
C ALA A 290 0.69 -6.70 13.85
N GLY A 291 1.66 -6.37 12.98
CA GLY A 291 3.05 -6.82 13.13
C GLY A 291 3.78 -5.96 14.16
N GLU A 292 3.41 -6.11 15.43
CA GLU A 292 3.97 -5.34 16.55
C GLU A 292 5.43 -5.76 16.83
N ILE A 293 6.33 -4.77 16.83
CA ILE A 293 7.72 -4.90 17.28
C ILE A 293 7.92 -4.02 18.51
N SER A 294 8.88 -4.40 19.35
CA SER A 294 9.37 -3.55 20.43
C SER A 294 9.80 -2.17 19.94
N PHE A 295 9.32 -1.13 20.60
CA PHE A 295 9.76 0.24 20.38
C PHE A 295 11.18 0.46 20.90
N GLU A 296 12.10 0.92 20.04
CA GLU A 296 13.50 1.20 20.40
C GLU A 296 13.77 2.67 20.79
N GLY A 297 12.72 3.51 20.83
CA GLY A 297 12.84 4.94 21.14
C GLY A 297 12.63 5.28 22.61
N GLU A 298 12.44 6.58 22.87
CA GLU A 298 12.24 7.11 24.22
C GLU A 298 10.88 7.81 24.34
N VAL A 299 10.24 7.68 25.50
CA VAL A 299 9.04 8.44 25.86
C VAL A 299 9.46 9.74 26.57
N LEU A 300 8.98 10.87 26.08
CA LEU A 300 9.26 12.19 26.63
C LEU A 300 7.99 12.74 27.29
N GLN A 301 8.04 12.97 28.60
CA GLN A 301 6.97 13.60 29.37
C GLN A 301 7.06 15.13 29.28
N GLY A 302 5.92 15.81 29.16
CA GLY A 302 5.85 17.27 29.03
C GLY A 302 6.06 17.77 27.59
N TYR A 303 6.01 16.85 26.63
CA TYR A 303 6.21 17.15 25.21
C TYR A 303 5.06 16.59 24.39
N LEU A 304 4.72 17.26 23.30
CA LEU A 304 3.79 16.77 22.29
C LEU A 304 4.45 16.76 20.91
N GLU A 305 4.13 15.74 20.12
CA GLU A 305 4.54 15.71 18.72
C GLU A 305 3.57 16.51 17.85
N ASN A 306 4.05 17.52 17.13
CA ASN A 306 3.24 18.26 16.17
C ASN A 306 3.05 17.48 14.86
N SER A 307 2.13 17.96 14.04
CA SER A 307 1.94 17.52 12.66
C SER A 307 3.25 17.54 11.87
N ASN A 308 3.47 16.55 10.99
CA ASN A 308 4.58 16.56 10.03
C ASN A 308 4.24 17.32 8.72
N VAL A 309 3.18 18.10 8.73
CA VAL A 309 2.75 18.95 7.61
C VAL A 309 3.47 20.29 7.64
N ASN A 310 3.98 20.74 6.49
CA ASN A 310 4.51 22.10 6.33
C ASN A 310 3.50 22.97 5.56
N ALA A 311 2.80 23.87 6.27
CA ALA A 311 1.78 24.72 5.67
C ALA A 311 2.26 25.52 4.45
N ILE A 312 3.51 25.98 4.46
CA ILE A 312 4.06 26.79 3.36
C ILE A 312 4.21 25.92 2.10
N GLU A 313 4.74 24.71 2.25
CA GLU A 313 4.90 23.76 1.15
C GLU A 313 3.55 23.31 0.60
N GLU A 314 2.60 22.94 1.48
CA GLU A 314 1.25 22.53 1.06
C GLU A 314 0.51 23.64 0.33
N MET A 315 0.65 24.91 0.75
CA MET A 315 0.05 26.06 0.06
C MET A 315 0.67 26.29 -1.33
N VAL A 316 1.99 26.14 -1.48
CA VAL A 316 2.67 26.26 -2.78
C VAL A 316 2.25 25.13 -3.72
N GLU A 317 2.15 23.90 -3.20
CA GLU A 317 1.68 22.76 -3.98
C GLU A 317 0.21 22.95 -4.39
N MET A 318 -0.65 23.43 -3.50
CA MET A 318 -2.05 23.74 -3.81
C MET A 318 -2.17 24.80 -4.91
N ILE A 319 -1.38 25.88 -4.85
CA ILE A 319 -1.37 26.91 -5.90
C ILE A 319 -0.92 26.30 -7.25
N THR A 320 0.10 25.45 -7.22
CA THR A 320 0.59 24.77 -8.42
C THR A 320 -0.50 23.88 -9.03
N LEU A 321 -1.18 23.10 -8.19
CA LEU A 321 -2.24 22.19 -8.59
C LEU A 321 -3.50 22.90 -9.10
N LEU A 322 -3.86 24.05 -8.50
CA LEU A 322 -4.92 24.92 -9.00
C LEU A 322 -4.59 25.48 -10.38
N ARG A 323 -3.34 25.92 -10.62
CA ARG A 323 -2.89 26.36 -11.95
C ARG A 323 -2.94 25.23 -12.98
N GLU A 324 -2.54 24.02 -12.60
CA GLU A 324 -2.67 22.83 -13.46
C GLU A 324 -4.13 22.54 -13.79
N TYR A 325 -5.01 22.63 -12.79
CA TYR A 325 -6.45 22.43 -12.97
C TYR A 325 -7.06 23.49 -13.90
N GLU A 326 -6.74 24.78 -13.71
CA GLU A 326 -7.17 25.88 -14.59
C GLU A 326 -6.65 25.69 -16.03
N ALA A 327 -5.39 25.29 -16.19
CA ALA A 327 -4.80 25.00 -17.50
C ALA A 327 -5.52 23.83 -18.20
N GLY A 328 -5.84 22.76 -17.46
CA GLY A 328 -6.61 21.62 -17.96
C GLY A 328 -8.03 22.02 -18.38
N GLN A 329 -8.73 22.84 -17.60
CA GLN A 329 -10.04 23.38 -17.96
C GLN A 329 -10.00 24.26 -19.21
N LYS A 330 -8.93 25.04 -19.39
CA LYS A 330 -8.73 25.85 -20.60
C LYS A 330 -8.48 24.96 -21.82
N ALA A 331 -7.74 23.86 -21.67
CA ALA A 331 -7.54 22.90 -22.74
C ALA A 331 -8.86 22.23 -23.20
N ILE A 332 -9.76 21.91 -22.27
CA ILE A 332 -11.09 21.39 -22.60
C ILE A 332 -11.91 22.43 -23.37
N ARG A 333 -11.92 23.69 -22.92
CA ARG A 333 -12.61 24.77 -23.64
C ARG A 333 -12.12 24.95 -25.07
N VAL A 334 -10.80 24.94 -25.28
CA VAL A 334 -10.20 25.03 -26.62
C VAL A 334 -10.60 23.82 -27.49
N GLN A 335 -10.66 22.62 -26.91
CA GLN A 335 -11.16 21.44 -27.62
C GLN A 335 -12.62 21.62 -28.03
N ASP A 336 -13.48 22.07 -27.13
CA ASP A 336 -14.90 22.31 -27.40
C ASP A 336 -15.11 23.38 -28.50
N GLU A 337 -14.37 24.49 -28.44
CA GLU A 337 -14.38 25.53 -29.49
C GLU A 337 -13.94 24.98 -30.86
N MET A 338 -12.94 24.09 -30.90
CA MET A 338 -12.53 23.43 -32.14
C MET A 338 -13.63 22.51 -32.69
N LEU A 339 -14.37 21.82 -31.81
CA LEU A 339 -15.51 20.98 -32.21
C LEU A 339 -16.66 21.81 -32.75
N GLU A 340 -16.98 22.92 -32.08
CA GLU A 340 -18.01 23.86 -32.51
C GLU A 340 -17.70 24.41 -33.90
N LYS A 341 -16.47 24.88 -34.13
CA LYS A 341 -16.03 25.36 -35.44
C LYS A 341 -16.06 24.26 -36.50
N ALA A 342 -15.56 23.07 -36.19
CA ALA A 342 -15.61 21.94 -37.11
C ALA A 342 -17.06 21.58 -37.49
N SER A 343 -17.99 21.59 -36.53
CA SER A 343 -19.40 21.30 -36.77
C SER A 343 -20.07 22.38 -37.63
N ASN A 344 -19.86 23.66 -37.30
CA ASN A 344 -20.60 24.77 -37.91
C ASN A 344 -19.98 25.27 -39.22
N GLU A 345 -18.65 25.23 -39.36
CA GLU A 345 -17.95 25.77 -40.55
C GLU A 345 -17.74 24.73 -41.64
N ILE A 346 -17.54 23.44 -41.30
CA ILE A 346 -17.33 22.37 -42.29
C ILE A 346 -18.67 21.84 -42.84
N GLY A 347 -19.75 21.89 -42.05
CA GLY A 347 -21.09 21.46 -42.48
C GLY A 347 -21.84 22.46 -43.37
N ARG A 348 -21.30 23.67 -43.58
CA ARG A 348 -21.93 24.71 -44.39
C ARG A 348 -21.52 24.57 -45.86
N VAL A 349 -22.26 23.73 -46.60
CA VAL A 349 -22.22 23.65 -48.08
C VAL A 349 -23.23 24.60 -48.69
#